data_AF-A0A9W7CHY8-F1
#
_entry.id   AF-A0A9W7CHY8-F1
#
_cell.length_a   1.000
_cell.length_b   1.000
_cell.length_c   1.000
_cell.angle_alpha   90.00
_cell.angle_beta   90.00
_cell.angle_gamma   90.00
#
_symmetry.space_group_name_H-M   'P 1'
#
loop_
_entity.id
_entity.type
_entity.pdbx_description
1 polymer ?
#
loop_
_entity_poly.entity_id
_entity_poly.type
_entity_poly.pdbx_seq_one_letter_code
_entity_poly.pdbx_strand_id
1 'polypeptide(L)'
;MLCLFNANKYDEDFGPGEAAKRFNDDISRWNVDRVESMNSLFCECESFNQDLSGWNAEKCETMERMFAGAKSFNQDLTGWNVERVEDMAYMLIGAEEFDSDNIKNWDLGGRGGVFGYV
;
A
#
# COMPACT_ATOMS: atom_id res chain seq x y z
N MET A 1 8.41 -1.07 5.78
CA MET A 1 8.90 -1.27 7.16
C MET A 1 7.85 -1.91 8.08
N LEU A 2 6.54 -1.93 7.74
CA LEU A 2 5.53 -2.66 8.55
C LEU A 2 5.37 -4.16 8.22
N CYS A 3 5.55 -4.59 6.95
CA CYS A 3 5.58 -6.03 6.59
C CYS A 3 6.59 -6.80 7.48
N LEU A 4 7.73 -6.20 7.84
CA LEU A 4 8.75 -6.81 8.70
C LEU A 4 8.38 -6.80 10.19
N PHE A 5 7.59 -5.83 10.66
CA PHE A 5 7.22 -5.72 12.08
C PHE A 5 6.08 -6.67 12.45
N ASN A 6 5.08 -6.84 11.57
CA ASN A 6 3.93 -7.72 11.82
C ASN A 6 4.10 -9.17 11.31
N ALA A 7 5.07 -9.44 10.43
CA ALA A 7 5.49 -10.81 10.11
C ALA A 7 6.19 -11.54 11.28
N ASN A 8 6.25 -10.93 12.48
CA ASN A 8 6.75 -11.55 13.70
C ASN A 8 5.77 -12.54 14.35
N LYS A 9 4.63 -12.87 13.72
CA LYS A 9 4.11 -14.22 13.92
C LYS A 9 5.10 -15.14 13.25
N TYR A 10 5.99 -15.72 14.05
CA TYR A 10 6.81 -16.86 13.69
C TYR A 10 5.91 -17.94 13.10
N ASP A 11 5.67 -17.88 11.80
CA ASP A 11 5.13 -19.00 11.05
C ASP A 11 6.28 -20.00 11.06
N GLU A 12 6.18 -21.02 11.92
CA GLU A 12 7.27 -21.91 12.29
C GLU A 12 7.89 -22.65 11.08
N ASP A 13 7.23 -22.57 9.92
CA ASP A 13 7.61 -23.17 8.65
C ASP A 13 8.45 -22.27 7.72
N PHE A 14 8.49 -20.94 7.91
CA PHE A 14 9.08 -20.01 6.94
C PHE A 14 9.95 -18.91 7.59
N GLY A 15 11.05 -18.54 6.91
CA GLY A 15 11.94 -17.47 7.37
C GLY A 15 11.26 -16.10 7.39
N PRO A 16 11.77 -15.13 8.16
CA PRO A 16 11.12 -13.82 8.38
C PRO A 16 10.87 -13.01 7.08
N GLY A 17 11.68 -13.23 6.04
CA GLY A 17 11.46 -12.60 4.73
C GLY A 17 10.28 -13.19 3.93
N GLU A 18 9.98 -14.47 4.12
CA GLU A 18 8.89 -15.16 3.42
C GLU A 18 7.54 -14.90 4.12
N ALA A 19 7.53 -14.85 5.45
CA ALA A 19 6.34 -14.44 6.22
C ALA A 19 5.90 -13.01 5.86
N ALA A 20 6.86 -12.10 5.65
CA ALA A 20 6.55 -10.73 5.22
C ALA A 20 5.90 -10.67 3.83
N LYS A 21 6.33 -11.51 2.87
CA LYS A 21 5.72 -11.60 1.53
C LYS A 21 4.28 -12.10 1.56
N ARG A 22 3.94 -12.91 2.57
CA ARG A 22 2.62 -13.54 2.72
C ARG A 22 1.66 -12.74 3.60
N PHE A 23 2.09 -11.62 4.16
CA PHE A 23 1.25 -10.82 5.04
C PHE A 23 -0.05 -10.39 4.33
N ASN A 24 -1.16 -10.84 4.90
CA ASN A 24 -2.52 -10.51 4.45
C ASN A 24 -3.52 -10.63 5.62
N ASP A 25 -3.03 -10.36 6.85
CA ASP A 25 -3.83 -10.43 8.06
C ASP A 25 -4.86 -9.28 8.10
N ASP A 26 -5.97 -9.49 8.82
CA ASP A 26 -7.02 -8.47 9.00
C ASP A 26 -6.46 -7.18 9.64
N ILE A 27 -6.59 -6.08 8.90
CA ILE A 27 -6.15 -4.72 9.29
C ILE A 27 -7.33 -3.76 9.51
N SER A 28 -8.57 -4.26 9.53
CA SER A 28 -9.78 -3.44 9.70
C SER A 28 -9.80 -2.59 10.98
N ARG A 29 -8.97 -2.95 11.96
CA ARG A 29 -8.84 -2.23 13.24
C ARG A 29 -7.77 -1.14 13.24
N TRP A 30 -7.00 -1.00 12.17
CA TRP A 30 -5.95 0.01 12.11
C TRP A 30 -6.57 1.38 11.93
N ASN A 31 -6.21 2.32 12.81
CA ASN A 31 -6.56 3.73 12.67
C ASN A 31 -5.38 4.45 12.02
N VAL A 32 -5.61 5.01 10.84
CA VAL A 32 -4.60 5.74 10.06
C VAL A 32 -4.90 7.24 9.91
N ASP A 33 -5.93 7.75 10.62
CA ASP A 33 -6.48 9.11 10.45
C ASP A 33 -5.47 10.23 10.73
N ARG A 34 -4.40 9.92 11.46
CA ARG A 34 -3.33 10.85 11.85
C ARG A 34 -1.97 10.51 11.24
N VAL A 35 -1.92 9.54 10.34
CA VAL A 35 -0.68 9.07 9.76
C VAL A 35 -0.29 9.99 8.61
N GLU A 36 0.80 10.73 8.80
CA GLU A 36 1.35 11.65 7.79
C GLU A 36 2.20 10.92 6.74
N SER A 37 2.74 9.73 7.05
CA SER A 37 3.54 8.93 6.11
C SER A 37 3.14 7.46 6.12
N MET A 38 2.77 6.95 4.95
CA MET A 38 2.47 5.54 4.70
C MET A 38 3.51 4.88 3.79
N ASN A 39 4.72 5.44 3.75
CA ASN A 39 5.80 4.96 2.89
C ASN A 39 6.12 3.49 3.15
N SER A 40 6.15 2.70 2.08
CA SER A 40 6.53 1.28 2.08
C SER A 40 5.81 0.43 3.14
N LEU A 41 4.54 0.75 3.42
CA LEU A 41 3.74 0.07 4.44
C LEU A 41 3.56 -1.43 4.12
N PHE A 42 3.24 -1.71 2.85
CA PHE A 42 2.98 -3.03 2.28
C PHE A 42 3.95 -3.38 1.14
N CYS A 43 5.13 -2.74 1.12
CA CYS A 43 6.17 -3.01 0.11
C CYS A 43 6.65 -4.47 0.21
N GLU A 44 6.69 -5.16 -0.93
CA GLU A 44 7.03 -6.58 -1.11
C GLU A 44 6.11 -7.56 -0.36
N CYS A 45 4.98 -7.10 0.18
CA CYS A 45 3.92 -7.96 0.69
C CYS A 45 3.14 -8.56 -0.50
N GLU A 46 3.75 -9.51 -1.22
CA GLU A 46 3.24 -10.08 -2.49
C GLU A 46 1.78 -10.55 -2.42
N SER A 47 1.34 -11.10 -1.28
CA SER A 47 -0.02 -11.64 -1.09
C SER A 47 -1.03 -10.63 -0.51
N PHE A 48 -0.63 -9.39 -0.24
CA PHE A 48 -1.49 -8.41 0.43
C PHE A 48 -2.63 -7.96 -0.48
N ASN A 49 -3.87 -8.09 -0.01
CA ASN A 49 -5.08 -7.66 -0.72
C ASN A 49 -6.26 -7.38 0.24
N GLN A 50 -5.98 -6.82 1.41
CA GLN A 50 -7.02 -6.49 2.40
C GLN A 50 -7.80 -5.24 2.02
N ASP A 51 -9.09 -5.20 2.35
CA ASP A 51 -9.95 -4.04 2.16
C ASP A 51 -9.42 -2.80 2.92
N LEU A 52 -9.26 -1.70 2.18
CA LEU A 52 -8.76 -0.41 2.65
C LEU A 52 -9.82 0.71 2.58
N SER A 53 -11.07 0.39 2.27
CA SER A 53 -12.16 1.36 2.11
C SER A 53 -12.46 2.15 3.38
N GLY A 54 -12.14 1.59 4.56
CA GLY A 54 -12.30 2.26 5.86
C GLY A 54 -11.16 3.20 6.26
N TRP A 55 -10.08 3.29 5.47
CA TRP A 55 -8.92 4.12 5.83
C TRP A 55 -9.14 5.58 5.45
N ASN A 56 -8.80 6.49 6.37
CA ASN A 56 -8.78 7.91 6.12
C ASN A 56 -7.35 8.40 5.86
N ALA A 57 -7.03 8.65 4.59
CA ALA A 57 -5.73 9.15 4.16
C ALA A 57 -5.64 10.69 4.09
N GLU A 58 -6.64 11.44 4.57
CA GLU A 58 -6.71 12.91 4.41
C GLU A 58 -5.51 13.65 5.03
N LYS A 59 -4.82 13.08 6.03
CA LYS A 59 -3.61 13.67 6.63
C LYS A 59 -2.30 13.16 6.05
N CYS A 60 -2.37 12.20 5.14
CA CYS A 60 -1.17 11.61 4.56
C CYS A 60 -0.50 12.56 3.56
N GLU A 61 0.81 12.68 3.68
CA GLU A 61 1.65 13.53 2.84
C GLU A 61 2.58 12.68 1.94
N THR A 62 2.87 11.43 2.32
CA THR A 62 3.76 10.54 1.55
C THR A 62 3.27 9.08 1.52
N MET A 63 3.28 8.48 0.33
CA MET A 63 2.90 7.09 0.04
C MET A 63 3.92 6.36 -0.84
N GLU A 64 5.19 6.79 -0.79
CA GLU A 64 6.28 6.25 -1.60
C GLU A 64 6.37 4.72 -1.43
N ARG A 65 6.33 3.98 -2.56
CA ARG A 65 6.41 2.51 -2.59
C ARG A 65 5.44 1.77 -1.66
N MET A 66 4.30 2.38 -1.28
CA MET A 66 3.39 1.79 -0.30
C MET A 66 2.96 0.35 -0.63
N PHE A 67 2.71 0.06 -1.91
CA PHE A 67 2.31 -1.25 -2.43
C PHE A 67 3.30 -1.78 -3.48
N ALA A 68 4.54 -1.28 -3.49
CA ALA A 68 5.55 -1.74 -4.45
C ALA A 68 5.76 -3.25 -4.29
N GLY A 69 5.62 -4.03 -5.35
CA GLY A 69 5.75 -5.48 -5.32
C GLY A 69 4.62 -6.25 -4.63
N ALA A 70 3.52 -5.58 -4.23
CA ALA A 70 2.32 -6.25 -3.72
C ALA A 70 1.51 -6.84 -4.88
N LYS A 71 1.98 -7.96 -5.43
CA LYS A 71 1.50 -8.53 -6.70
C LYS A 71 0.00 -8.78 -6.74
N SER A 72 -0.59 -9.28 -5.65
CA SER A 72 -2.03 -9.58 -5.55
C SER A 72 -2.90 -8.38 -5.13
N PHE A 73 -2.33 -7.20 -4.96
CA PHE A 73 -3.09 -6.03 -4.51
C PHE A 73 -3.98 -5.49 -5.63
N ASN A 74 -5.30 -5.51 -5.41
CA ASN A 74 -6.29 -5.03 -6.37
C ASN A 74 -7.54 -4.46 -5.67
N GLN A 75 -7.33 -3.54 -4.72
CA GLN A 75 -8.41 -2.91 -3.98
C GLN A 75 -8.81 -1.57 -4.61
N ASP A 76 -10.12 -1.26 -4.52
CA ASP A 76 -10.67 0.03 -4.94
C ASP A 76 -10.23 1.14 -3.97
N LEU A 77 -9.44 2.10 -4.48
CA LEU A 77 -8.94 3.26 -3.75
C LEU A 77 -9.60 4.56 -4.22
N THR A 78 -10.65 4.48 -5.05
CA THR A 78 -11.29 5.66 -5.64
C THR A 78 -11.91 6.60 -4.60
N GLY A 79 -12.19 6.09 -3.39
CA GLY A 79 -12.69 6.86 -2.25
C GLY A 79 -11.61 7.55 -1.40
N TRP A 80 -10.33 7.29 -1.64
CA TRP A 80 -9.25 7.93 -0.86
C TRP A 80 -9.11 9.41 -1.24
N ASN A 81 -9.04 10.27 -0.22
CA ASN A 81 -8.62 11.65 -0.40
C ASN A 81 -7.09 11.73 -0.37
N VAL A 82 -6.49 12.04 -1.52
CA VAL A 82 -5.04 12.14 -1.71
C VAL A 82 -4.57 13.56 -2.06
N GLU A 83 -5.39 14.58 -1.83
CA GLU A 83 -5.07 15.97 -2.19
C GLU A 83 -3.80 16.51 -1.51
N ARG A 84 -3.49 16.00 -0.31
CA ARG A 84 -2.31 16.39 0.48
C ARG A 84 -1.08 15.54 0.20
N VAL A 85 -1.21 14.45 -0.55
CA VAL A 85 -0.08 13.55 -0.80
C VAL A 85 0.85 14.21 -1.81
N GLU A 86 2.06 14.51 -1.38
CA GLU A 86 3.09 15.18 -2.17
C GLU A 86 3.95 14.18 -2.94
N ASP A 87 4.14 12.98 -2.39
CA ASP A 87 4.97 11.93 -2.99
C ASP A 87 4.24 10.57 -3.04
N MET A 88 4.08 10.04 -4.27
CA MET A 88 3.55 8.72 -4.58
C MET A 88 4.51 7.90 -5.46
N ALA A 89 5.79 8.28 -5.50
CA ALA A 89 6.74 7.67 -6.40
C ALA A 89 6.77 6.15 -6.20
N TYR A 90 6.59 5.43 -7.31
CA TYR A 90 6.65 3.97 -7.34
C TYR A 90 5.63 3.27 -6.42
N MET A 91 4.55 3.94 -6.01
CA MET A 91 3.57 3.41 -5.05
C MET A 91 3.02 2.04 -5.46
N LEU A 92 2.77 1.82 -6.75
CA LEU A 92 2.19 0.61 -7.34
C LEU A 92 3.15 -0.10 -8.32
N ILE A 93 4.46 0.19 -8.28
CA ILE A 93 5.42 -0.53 -9.15
C ILE A 93 5.37 -2.04 -8.82
N GLY A 94 5.14 -2.88 -9.83
CA GLY A 94 5.07 -4.34 -9.62
C GLY A 94 3.82 -4.84 -8.89
N ALA A 95 2.78 -4.02 -8.71
CA ALA A 95 1.45 -4.50 -8.31
C ALA A 95 0.74 -5.11 -9.54
N GLU A 96 1.04 -6.37 -9.83
CA GLU A 96 0.69 -7.05 -11.09
C GLU A 96 -0.82 -7.20 -11.35
N GLU A 97 -1.62 -7.38 -10.30
CA GLU A 97 -3.08 -7.54 -10.41
C GLU A 97 -3.86 -6.21 -10.33
N PHE A 98 -3.19 -5.08 -10.10
CA PHE A 98 -3.86 -3.82 -9.82
C PHE A 98 -4.56 -3.26 -11.07
N ASP A 99 -5.88 -3.07 -10.97
CA ASP A 99 -6.66 -2.36 -11.99
C ASP A 99 -6.49 -0.84 -11.85
N SER A 100 -6.04 -0.16 -12.91
CA SER A 100 -5.90 1.29 -12.93
C SER A 100 -7.21 2.05 -12.65
N ASP A 101 -8.37 1.43 -12.90
CA ASP A 101 -9.67 2.01 -12.59
C ASP A 101 -9.88 2.22 -11.08
N ASN A 102 -9.14 1.48 -10.23
CA ASN A 102 -9.19 1.62 -8.77
C ASN A 102 -8.63 2.97 -8.27
N ILE A 103 -7.99 3.77 -9.13
CA ILE A 103 -7.54 5.14 -8.80
C ILE A 103 -8.01 6.18 -9.82
N LYS A 104 -8.99 5.86 -10.67
CA LYS A 104 -9.43 6.74 -11.78
C LYS A 104 -9.90 8.14 -11.38
N ASN A 105 -10.26 8.33 -10.11
CA ASN A 105 -10.71 9.62 -9.57
C ASN A 105 -9.57 10.48 -9.02
N TRP A 106 -8.35 9.95 -8.91
CA TRP A 106 -7.23 10.68 -8.33
C TRP A 106 -6.73 11.74 -9.32
N ASP A 107 -6.72 13.00 -8.87
CA ASP A 107 -6.01 14.06 -9.59
C ASP A 107 -4.52 13.99 -9.25
N LEU A 108 -3.77 13.32 -10.12
CA LEU A 108 -2.34 13.10 -9.94
C LEU A 108 -1.50 14.35 -10.25
N GLY A 109 -2.03 15.38 -10.91
CA GLY A 109 -1.40 16.70 -11.04
C GLY A 109 0.08 16.77 -11.50
N GLY A 110 0.65 15.69 -12.06
CA GLY A 110 2.10 15.57 -12.33
C GLY A 110 2.97 15.18 -11.13
N ARG A 111 2.38 14.86 -9.98
CA ARG A 111 3.04 14.23 -8.82
C ARG A 111 3.54 12.85 -9.28
N GLY A 112 4.77 12.50 -8.89
CA GLY A 112 5.61 11.46 -9.52
C GLY A 112 4.94 10.11 -9.83
N GLY A 113 5.51 9.37 -10.79
CA GLY A 113 4.90 8.17 -11.37
C GLY A 113 4.46 7.14 -10.34
N VAL A 114 3.14 7.05 -10.12
CA VAL A 114 2.46 6.06 -9.26
C VAL A 114 2.88 4.63 -9.63
N PHE A 115 3.04 4.36 -10.93
CA PHE A 115 3.43 3.06 -11.48
C PHE A 115 4.93 2.93 -11.81
N GLY A 116 5.72 3.99 -11.63
CA GLY A 116 7.09 4.13 -12.16
C GLY A 116 7.16 4.80 -13.54
N TYR A 117 8.37 5.16 -13.99
CA TYR A 117 8.58 5.67 -15.36
C TYR A 117 8.22 4.57 -16.37
N VAL A 118 7.21 4.81 -17.21
CA VAL A 118 7.03 4.13 -18.50
C VAL A 118 7.73 4.91 -19.60
#